data_AF-D2DSR2-F1
#
_entry.id   AF-D2DSR2-F1
#
_cell.length_a   1.000
_cell.length_b   1.000
_cell.length_c   1.000
_cell.angle_alpha   90.00
_cell.angle_beta   90.00
_cell.angle_gamma   90.00
#
_symmetry.space_group_name_H-M   'P 1'
#
loop_
_entity.id
_entity.type
_entity.pdbx_description
1 polymer ?
#
loop_
_entity_poly.entity_id
_entity_poly.type
_entity_poly.pdbx_seq_one_letter_code
_entity_poly.pdbx_strand_id
1 'polypeptide(L)'
;YKYADELSKIFMTCNLISGMFQRVDKLRKNAFASMCVFGEDGNNCISGIWVWRGQELAFPLCEDWTIDYESYNWEKLDPSADSTKAMVDQYFKWVGKDKKGREFNQGKIFK
;
A
#
# COMPACT_ATOMS: atom_id res chain seq x y z
N TYR A 1 4.76 -0.85 5.41
CA TYR A 1 4.07 -0.81 6.73
C TYR A 1 5.12 -0.75 7.82
N LYS A 2 4.96 0.09 8.84
CA LYS A 2 5.97 0.32 9.89
C LYS A 2 6.09 -0.85 10.85
N TYR A 3 4.98 -1.55 11.12
CA TYR A 3 4.90 -2.62 12.11
C TYR A 3 4.83 -4.00 11.46
N ALA A 4 5.74 -4.28 10.53
CA ALA A 4 5.75 -5.57 9.82
C ALA A 4 5.90 -6.76 10.79
N ASP A 5 6.56 -6.56 11.93
CA ASP A 5 6.75 -7.56 12.99
C ASP A 5 5.46 -7.93 13.75
N GLU A 6 4.40 -7.10 13.67
CA GLU A 6 3.09 -7.41 14.26
C GLU A 6 2.21 -8.24 13.32
N LEU A 7 2.62 -8.41 12.06
CA LEU A 7 1.85 -9.11 11.05
C LEU A 7 2.03 -10.63 11.17
N SER A 8 1.10 -11.28 11.84
CA SER A 8 1.16 -12.72 12.11
C SER A 8 0.78 -13.61 10.92
N LYS A 9 -0.37 -13.37 10.27
CA LYS A 9 -0.85 -14.21 9.15
C LYS A 9 -1.22 -13.38 7.94
N ILE A 10 -0.91 -13.88 6.75
CA ILE A 10 -1.16 -13.17 5.47
C ILE A 10 -2.64 -12.81 5.32
N PHE A 11 -3.56 -13.69 5.71
CA PHE A 11 -4.99 -13.40 5.62
C PHE A 11 -5.41 -12.25 6.55
N MET A 12 -4.80 -12.13 7.73
CA MET A 12 -5.08 -11.04 8.66
C MET A 12 -4.58 -9.71 8.11
N THR A 13 -3.37 -9.74 7.52
CA THR A 13 -2.78 -8.61 6.80
C THR A 13 -3.68 -8.16 5.65
N CYS A 14 -4.25 -9.10 4.89
CA CYS A 14 -5.18 -8.81 3.80
C CYS A 14 -6.51 -8.23 4.29
N ASN A 15 -6.99 -8.66 5.47
CA ASN A 15 -8.17 -8.08 6.11
C ASN A 15 -7.90 -6.66 6.60
N LEU A 16 -6.70 -6.38 7.12
CA LEU A 16 -6.29 -5.05 7.56
C LEU A 16 -6.29 -4.05 6.39
N ILE A 17 -5.73 -4.42 5.24
CA ILE A 17 -5.79 -3.60 4.01
C ILE A 17 -7.23 -3.35 3.58
N SER A 18 -8.09 -4.36 3.62
CA SER A 18 -9.51 -4.19 3.28
C SER A 18 -10.25 -3.27 4.26
N GLY A 19 -9.97 -3.37 5.55
CA GLY A 19 -10.53 -2.46 6.55
C GLY A 19 -10.12 -1.01 6.31
N MET A 20 -8.85 -0.78 5.96
CA MET A 20 -8.37 0.54 5.54
C MET A 20 -9.14 1.05 4.32
N PHE A 21 -9.29 0.23 3.26
CA PHE A 21 -10.03 0.63 2.05
C PHE A 21 -11.48 1.01 2.33
N GLN A 22 -12.15 0.34 3.27
CA GLN A 22 -13.50 0.71 3.67
C GLN A 22 -13.56 2.07 4.36
N ARG A 23 -12.58 2.39 5.23
CA ARG A 23 -12.49 3.69 5.90
C ARG A 23 -12.20 4.83 4.92
N VAL A 24 -11.39 4.56 3.91
CA VAL A 24 -11.06 5.55 2.86
C VAL A 24 -11.96 5.45 1.62
N ASP A 25 -13.08 4.72 1.64
CA ASP A 25 -13.92 4.49 0.44
C ASP A 25 -14.37 5.80 -0.25
N LYS A 26 -14.62 6.86 0.53
CA LYS A 26 -14.93 8.20 0.00
C LYS A 26 -13.82 8.76 -0.91
N LEU A 27 -12.57 8.40 -0.64
CA LEU A 27 -11.39 8.82 -1.41
C LEU A 27 -11.27 8.08 -2.75
N ARG A 28 -11.92 6.92 -2.92
CA ARG A 28 -11.80 6.08 -4.14
C ARG A 28 -12.13 6.81 -5.44
N LYS A 29 -13.03 7.80 -5.40
CA LYS A 29 -13.39 8.60 -6.59
C LYS A 29 -12.23 9.43 -7.14
N ASN A 30 -11.25 9.74 -6.29
CA ASN A 30 -10.11 10.60 -6.60
C ASN A 30 -8.76 9.94 -6.36
N ALA A 31 -8.74 8.66 -5.97
CA ALA A 31 -7.53 7.92 -5.68
C ALA A 31 -7.61 6.48 -6.16
N PHE A 32 -6.46 5.94 -6.51
CA PHE A 32 -6.22 4.58 -6.91
C PHE A 32 -5.03 4.05 -6.13
N ALA A 33 -5.06 2.80 -5.69
CA ALA A 33 -3.90 2.20 -5.05
C ALA A 33 -3.74 0.73 -5.42
N SER A 34 -2.50 0.28 -5.52
CA SER A 34 -2.14 -1.13 -5.59
C SER A 34 -1.36 -1.49 -4.34
N MET A 35 -2.02 -2.18 -3.41
CA MET A 35 -1.44 -2.66 -2.17
C MET A 35 -1.07 -4.14 -2.32
N CYS A 36 0.16 -4.50 -2.00
CA CYS A 36 0.67 -5.86 -2.11
C CYS A 36 1.15 -6.34 -0.73
N VAL A 37 0.90 -7.62 -0.46
CA VAL A 37 1.42 -8.35 0.69
C VAL A 37 2.52 -9.27 0.17
N PHE A 38 3.70 -9.11 0.75
CA PHE A 38 4.89 -9.87 0.42
C PHE A 38 5.33 -10.73 1.60
N GLY A 39 5.85 -11.92 1.33
CA GLY A 39 6.38 -12.85 2.32
C GLY A 39 5.42 -13.97 2.70
N GLU A 40 5.65 -14.53 3.89
CA GLU A 40 4.98 -15.72 4.42
C GLU A 40 4.36 -15.44 5.80
N ASP A 41 3.59 -16.39 6.33
CA ASP A 41 3.02 -16.30 7.67
C ASP A 41 4.16 -16.10 8.71
N GLY A 42 3.99 -15.13 9.60
CA GLY A 42 4.98 -14.73 10.61
C GLY A 42 6.08 -13.79 10.10
N ASN A 43 6.25 -13.62 8.77
CA ASN A 43 7.23 -12.69 8.19
C ASN A 43 6.70 -12.07 6.89
N ASN A 44 5.56 -11.39 6.99
CA ASN A 44 4.97 -10.67 5.86
C ASN A 44 5.13 -9.16 6.01
N CYS A 45 5.05 -8.46 4.89
CA CYS A 45 5.13 -7.00 4.81
C CYS A 45 4.03 -6.50 3.88
N ILE A 46 3.49 -5.34 4.21
CA ILE A 46 2.61 -4.61 3.30
C ILE A 46 3.42 -3.50 2.65
N SER A 47 3.42 -3.51 1.31
CA SER A 47 3.95 -2.42 0.50
C SER A 47 3.02 -2.16 -0.67
N GLY A 48 2.90 -0.91 -1.09
CA GLY A 48 1.99 -0.56 -2.16
C GLY A 48 2.22 0.84 -2.66
N ILE A 49 1.63 1.12 -3.82
CA ILE A 49 1.67 2.43 -4.46
C ILE A 49 0.28 3.01 -4.45
N TRP A 50 0.20 4.28 -4.08
CA TRP A 50 -1.02 5.06 -4.12
C TRP A 50 -0.84 6.22 -5.10
N VAL A 51 -1.93 6.53 -5.79
CA VAL A 51 -2.02 7.61 -6.77
C VAL A 51 -3.33 8.35 -6.48
N TRP A 52 -3.27 9.65 -6.26
CA TRP A 52 -4.47 10.46 -6.06
C TRP A 52 -4.31 11.82 -6.73
N ARG A 53 -5.41 12.55 -6.87
CA ARG A 53 -5.37 13.92 -7.38
C ARG A 53 -4.89 14.87 -6.29
N GLY A 54 -3.74 15.50 -6.51
CA GLY A 54 -3.16 16.49 -5.59
C GLY A 54 -1.64 16.34 -5.48
N GLN A 55 -0.98 17.34 -4.90
CA GLN A 55 0.47 17.30 -4.61
C GLN A 55 0.76 16.96 -3.15
N GLU A 56 -0.23 17.15 -2.29
CA GLU A 56 -0.18 16.90 -0.85
C GLU A 56 -0.79 15.54 -0.52
N LEU A 57 -0.47 15.04 0.67
CA LEU A 57 -1.04 13.81 1.20
C LEU A 57 -2.55 13.96 1.35
N ALA A 58 -3.32 13.02 0.78
CA ALA A 58 -4.78 13.06 0.85
C ALA A 58 -5.33 12.65 2.22
N PHE A 59 -4.59 11.87 2.99
CA PHE A 59 -4.98 11.38 4.32
C PHE A 59 -5.23 12.46 5.38
N PRO A 60 -4.39 13.51 5.55
CA PRO A 60 -4.66 14.59 6.49
C PRO A 60 -5.87 15.47 6.13
N LEU A 61 -6.49 15.30 4.95
CA LEU A 61 -7.69 16.06 4.59
C LEU A 61 -8.94 15.64 5.38
N CYS A 62 -8.91 14.47 6.04
CA CYS A 62 -10.02 13.97 6.84
C CYS A 62 -9.49 13.12 8.00
N GLU A 63 -9.84 13.48 9.23
CA GLU A 63 -9.39 12.76 10.44
C GLU A 63 -9.73 11.27 10.43
N ASP A 64 -10.85 10.89 9.81
CA ASP A 64 -11.27 9.49 9.65
C ASP A 64 -10.27 8.65 8.82
N TRP A 65 -9.51 9.29 7.92
CA TRP A 65 -8.53 8.62 7.06
C TRP A 65 -7.14 8.53 7.71
N THR A 66 -6.89 9.32 8.74
CA THR A 66 -5.58 9.42 9.41
C THR A 66 -5.28 8.21 10.29
N ILE A 67 -6.31 7.47 10.70
CA ILE A 67 -6.22 6.36 11.67
C ILE A 67 -5.22 5.27 11.23
N ASP A 68 -5.29 4.79 9.98
CA ASP A 68 -4.33 3.81 9.47
C ASP A 68 -3.09 4.43 8.85
N TYR A 69 -3.21 5.68 8.39
CA TYR A 69 -2.14 6.40 7.69
C TYR A 69 -0.83 6.39 8.49
N GLU A 70 -0.90 6.55 9.81
CA GLU A 70 0.28 6.59 10.69
C GLU A 70 1.08 5.29 10.73
N SER A 71 0.41 4.16 10.47
CA SER A 71 1.02 2.82 10.45
C SER A 71 1.81 2.55 9.16
N TYR A 72 1.71 3.43 8.17
CA TYR A 72 2.46 3.34 6.92
C TYR A 72 3.51 4.46 6.84
N ASN A 73 4.58 4.19 6.09
CA ASN A 73 5.54 5.22 5.72
C ASN A 73 5.18 5.72 4.32
N TRP A 74 5.06 7.04 4.16
CA TRP A 74 4.65 7.65 2.92
C TRP A 74 5.82 8.46 2.37
N GLU A 75 6.20 8.13 1.15
CA GLU A 75 7.25 8.82 0.43
C GLU A 75 6.66 9.29 -0.89
N LYS A 76 6.86 10.58 -1.20
CA LYS A 76 6.44 11.11 -2.49
C LYS A 76 7.42 10.64 -3.54
N LEU A 77 6.94 9.86 -4.51
CA LEU A 77 7.74 9.37 -5.61
C LEU A 77 7.66 10.32 -6.81
N ASP A 78 8.81 10.58 -7.43
CA ASP A 78 8.86 11.37 -8.66
C ASP A 78 8.44 10.54 -9.88
N PRO A 79 7.42 10.95 -10.65
CA PRO A 79 6.94 10.20 -11.81
C PRO A 79 7.95 10.21 -12.98
N SER A 80 8.87 11.17 -12.98
CA SER A 80 9.92 11.29 -14.00
C SER A 80 11.08 10.33 -13.79
N ALA A 81 11.24 9.78 -12.58
CA ALA A 81 12.33 8.86 -12.27
C ALA A 81 12.03 7.46 -12.85
N ASP A 82 13.00 6.88 -13.58
CA ASP A 82 12.85 5.54 -14.15
C ASP A 82 12.69 4.45 -13.08
N SER A 83 13.30 4.65 -11.90
CA SER A 83 13.10 3.79 -10.73
C SER A 83 11.62 3.74 -10.29
N THR A 84 10.95 4.89 -10.25
CA THR A 84 9.53 4.97 -9.91
C THR A 84 8.67 4.27 -10.95
N LYS A 85 8.95 4.46 -12.24
CA LYS A 85 8.20 3.79 -13.32
C LYS A 85 8.33 2.28 -13.24
N ALA A 86 9.55 1.77 -13.00
CA ALA A 86 9.79 0.35 -12.80
C ALA A 86 9.04 -0.19 -11.57
N MET A 87 9.04 0.57 -10.47
CA MET A 87 8.27 0.21 -9.27
C MET A 87 6.77 0.20 -9.57
N VAL A 88 6.21 1.23 -10.19
CA VAL A 88 4.79 1.28 -10.59
C VAL A 88 4.42 0.09 -11.45
N ASP A 89 5.23 -0.25 -12.45
CA ASP A 89 4.99 -1.38 -13.33
C ASP A 89 4.99 -2.71 -12.56
N GLN A 90 5.96 -2.93 -11.66
CA GLN A 90 6.03 -4.14 -10.82
C GLN A 90 4.82 -4.27 -9.89
N TYR A 91 4.44 -3.18 -9.20
CA TYR A 91 3.31 -3.17 -8.27
C TYR A 91 1.96 -3.22 -8.97
N PHE A 92 1.85 -2.79 -10.24
CA PHE A 92 0.61 -2.89 -11.01
C PHE A 92 0.47 -4.25 -11.69
N LYS A 93 1.58 -4.86 -12.11
CA LYS A 93 1.59 -6.22 -12.65
C LYS A 93 1.57 -7.30 -11.58
N TRP A 94 1.82 -6.94 -10.32
CA TRP A 94 2.03 -7.89 -9.20
C TRP A 94 3.17 -8.87 -9.47
N VAL A 95 4.15 -8.45 -10.25
CA VAL A 95 5.31 -9.26 -10.61
C VAL A 95 6.54 -8.59 -10.00
N GLY A 96 7.03 -9.14 -8.89
CA GLY A 96 8.21 -8.60 -8.22
C GLY A 96 8.47 -9.20 -6.85
N LYS A 97 9.67 -8.98 -6.35
CA LYS A 97 10.05 -9.18 -4.95
C LYS A 97 10.09 -7.82 -4.28
N ASP A 98 9.71 -7.76 -3.01
CA ASP A 98 9.80 -6.52 -2.24
C ASP A 98 11.26 -6.02 -2.13
N LYS A 99 11.47 -4.77 -1.70
CA LYS A 99 12.81 -4.22 -1.39
C LYS A 99 13.64 -5.14 -0.46
N LYS A 100 12.99 -5.98 0.35
CA LYS A 100 13.62 -6.99 1.22
C LYS A 100 13.74 -8.40 0.61
N GLY A 101 13.47 -8.58 -0.68
CA GLY A 101 13.56 -9.88 -1.38
C GLY A 101 12.41 -10.86 -1.10
N ARG A 102 11.35 -10.41 -0.42
CA ARG A 102 10.18 -11.23 -0.08
C ARG A 102 9.32 -11.47 -1.31
N GLU A 103 8.81 -12.68 -1.46
CA GLU A 103 7.98 -13.06 -2.62
C GLU A 103 6.58 -12.45 -2.52
N PHE A 104 6.00 -12.11 -3.68
CA PHE A 104 4.62 -11.64 -3.74
C PHE A 104 3.67 -12.76 -3.32
N ASN A 105 2.72 -12.45 -2.44
CA ASN A 105 1.73 -13.40 -1.97
C ASN A 105 0.31 -13.01 -2.38
N GLN A 106 -0.13 -11.79 -2.00
CA GLN A 106 -1.45 -11.29 -2.35
C GLN A 106 -1.43 -9.82 -2.74
N GLY A 107 -2.32 -9.42 -3.64
CA GLY A 107 -2.51 -8.04 -4.08
C GLY A 107 -3.95 -7.59 -3.88
N LYS A 108 -4.14 -6.34 -3.48
CA LYS A 108 -5.44 -5.66 -3.38
C LYS A 108 -5.38 -4.31 -4.09
N ILE A 109 -6.34 -4.11 -5.00
CA ILE A 109 -6.52 -2.83 -5.70
C ILE A 109 -7.60 -2.02 -4.99
N PHE A 110 -7.30 -0.75 -4.78
CA PHE A 110 -8.25 0.27 -4.37
C PHE A 110 -8.72 1.04 -5.62
N LYS A 111 -10.03 0.99 -5.91
CA LYS A 111 -10.69 1.67 -7.04
C LYS A 111 -12.15 2.01 -6.72
#